data_AF-A0A6G0FKE4-F1
#
_entry.id   AF-A0A6G0FKE4-F1
#
_cell.length_a   1.000
_cell.length_b   1.000
_cell.length_c   1.000
_cell.angle_alpha   90.00
_cell.angle_beta   90.00
_cell.angle_gamma   90.00
#
_symmetry.space_group_name_H-M   'P 1'
#
loop_
_entity.id
_entity.type
_entity.pdbx_description
1 polymer ?
#
loop_
_entity_poly.entity_id
_entity_poly.type
_entity_poly.pdbx_seq_one_letter_code
_entity_poly.pdbx_strand_id
1 'polypeptide(L)'
;MTARVRAVTSAGAAQGRTPVVVPYVIPDRDCGGYSEGGAPDLAAYDAWIDRFAAGLGSGDVVVVLEPDSVAQSECLSAGQRAARFASLARAGRVIKSANPRARVYYDAGHSGWHAPATQAGWLRQAGAASAASSDGVFSNVSNFHTTAAEIAYDRRVLDALGGGPGLGAVIDTSRNGAGAPADGEWCDPSGRKLGRAPTLATGEARIDGYLWVKLPGESDGCKGEPGTFTASYAYELAR
;
A
#
# COMPACT_ATOMS: atom_id res chain seq x y z
N MET A 1 -0.46 8.81 -18.18
CA MET A 1 -0.08 7.90 -17.08
C MET A 1 1.28 7.24 -17.34
N THR A 2 1.42 6.43 -18.39
CA THR A 2 2.67 5.71 -18.76
C THR A 2 3.94 6.56 -18.66
N ALA A 3 3.97 7.74 -19.29
CA ALA A 3 5.13 8.63 -19.26
C ALA A 3 5.46 9.15 -17.84
N ARG A 4 4.43 9.37 -16.99
CA ARG A 4 4.63 9.83 -15.60
C ARG A 4 5.26 8.74 -14.75
N VAL A 5 4.77 7.50 -14.86
CA VAL A 5 5.36 6.34 -14.17
C VAL A 5 6.80 6.15 -14.64
N ARG A 6 7.04 6.19 -15.96
CA ARG A 6 8.39 6.05 -16.52
C ARG A 6 9.34 7.13 -16.02
N ALA A 7 8.89 8.38 -15.89
CA ALA A 7 9.72 9.46 -15.38
C ALA A 7 10.19 9.21 -13.94
N VAL A 8 9.30 8.71 -13.07
CA VAL A 8 9.65 8.37 -11.69
C VAL A 8 10.61 7.17 -11.66
N THR A 9 10.29 6.09 -12.38
CA THR A 9 11.09 4.86 -12.31
C THR A 9 12.46 5.03 -12.95
N SER A 10 12.58 5.74 -14.07
CA SER A 10 13.88 6.01 -14.69
C SER A 10 14.74 6.97 -13.87
N ALA A 11 14.15 7.98 -13.21
CA ALA A 11 14.89 8.91 -12.36
C ALA A 11 15.45 8.22 -11.10
N GLY A 12 14.69 7.30 -10.50
CA GLY A 12 15.18 6.46 -9.40
C GLY A 12 16.32 5.54 -9.85
N ALA A 13 16.13 4.83 -10.97
CA ALA A 13 17.13 3.92 -11.53
C ALA A 13 18.44 4.65 -11.90
N ALA A 14 18.36 5.85 -12.49
CA ALA A 14 19.53 6.67 -12.82
C ALA A 14 20.37 7.07 -11.60
N GLN A 15 19.77 7.06 -10.40
CA GLN A 15 20.44 7.33 -9.13
C GLN A 15 20.85 6.05 -8.39
N GLY A 16 20.68 4.87 -9.00
CA GLY A 16 20.92 3.58 -8.35
C GLY A 16 19.98 3.33 -7.17
N ARG A 17 18.76 3.90 -7.19
CA ARG A 17 17.74 3.73 -6.15
C ARG A 17 16.58 2.90 -6.69
N THR A 18 15.94 2.14 -5.80
CA THR A 18 14.69 1.43 -6.11
C THR A 18 13.50 2.38 -5.95
N PRO A 19 12.81 2.79 -7.03
CA PRO A 19 11.58 3.58 -6.95
C PRO A 19 10.46 2.81 -6.23
N VAL A 20 9.67 3.54 -5.44
CA VAL A 20 8.38 3.08 -4.90
C VAL A 20 7.28 3.83 -5.64
N VAL A 21 6.29 3.11 -6.16
CA VAL A 21 5.14 3.68 -6.86
C VAL A 21 3.84 3.11 -6.31
N VAL A 22 2.82 3.97 -6.22
CA VAL A 22 1.54 3.65 -5.59
C VAL A 22 0.42 3.93 -6.60
N PRO A 23 -0.10 2.91 -7.33
CA PRO A 23 -1.41 3.05 -7.96
C PRO A 23 -2.46 3.18 -6.86
N TYR A 24 -3.31 4.21 -6.97
CA TYR A 24 -4.35 4.51 -5.99
C TYR A 24 -5.59 5.07 -6.68
N VAL A 25 -6.16 4.29 -7.59
CA VAL A 25 -7.27 4.67 -8.47
C VAL A 25 -8.36 3.60 -8.58
N ILE A 26 -8.43 2.64 -7.64
CA ILE A 26 -9.52 1.65 -7.61
C ILE A 26 -10.89 2.35 -7.54
N PRO A 27 -11.93 1.89 -8.27
CA PRO A 27 -13.28 2.45 -8.17
C PRO A 27 -13.86 2.30 -6.76
N ASP A 28 -14.75 3.21 -6.38
CA ASP A 28 -15.34 3.29 -5.03
C ASP A 28 -14.24 3.38 -3.94
N ARG A 29 -13.17 4.13 -4.24
CA ARG A 29 -12.05 4.35 -3.31
C ARG A 29 -12.56 5.01 -2.03
N ASP A 30 -11.98 4.59 -0.91
CA ASP A 30 -12.32 5.07 0.43
C ASP A 30 -13.81 4.92 0.81
N CYS A 31 -14.59 4.13 0.06
CA CYS A 31 -16.03 3.98 0.25
C CYS A 31 -16.80 5.32 0.37
N GLY A 32 -16.32 6.38 -0.30
CA GLY A 32 -16.89 7.74 -0.19
C GLY A 32 -16.35 8.57 0.98
N GLY A 33 -15.25 8.16 1.60
CA GLY A 33 -14.55 8.92 2.65
C GLY A 33 -13.77 10.13 2.11
N TYR A 34 -12.88 10.69 2.94
CA TYR A 34 -12.13 11.90 2.60
C TYR A 34 -11.29 11.77 1.33
N SER A 35 -10.79 10.57 1.05
CA SER A 35 -9.99 10.26 -0.13
C SER A 35 -10.79 9.57 -1.24
N GLU A 36 -12.10 9.82 -1.32
CA GLU A 36 -12.96 9.26 -2.35
C GLU A 36 -12.50 9.52 -3.79
N GLY A 37 -13.08 8.77 -4.72
CA GLY A 37 -12.81 8.86 -6.15
C GLY A 37 -12.32 7.54 -6.73
N GLY A 38 -11.28 7.62 -7.56
CA GLY A 38 -10.78 6.48 -8.34
C GLY A 38 -11.29 6.50 -9.78
N ALA A 39 -11.06 5.40 -10.49
CA ALA A 39 -11.56 5.21 -11.84
C ALA A 39 -13.10 5.11 -11.84
N PRO A 40 -13.77 5.52 -12.93
CA PRO A 40 -15.24 5.50 -12.98
C PRO A 40 -15.86 4.10 -12.93
N ASP A 41 -15.11 3.08 -13.35
CA ASP A 41 -15.49 1.67 -13.28
C ASP A 41 -14.26 0.75 -13.36
N LEU A 42 -14.47 -0.56 -13.21
CA LEU A 42 -13.39 -1.55 -13.21
C LEU A 42 -12.73 -1.71 -14.59
N ALA A 43 -13.42 -1.44 -15.70
CA ALA A 43 -12.82 -1.51 -17.03
C ALA A 43 -11.86 -0.33 -17.27
N ALA A 44 -12.23 0.87 -16.82
CA ALA A 44 -11.39 2.05 -16.81
C ALA A 44 -10.19 1.88 -15.87
N TYR A 45 -10.37 1.26 -14.70
CA TYR A 45 -9.30 0.86 -13.81
C TYR A 45 -8.33 -0.10 -14.49
N ASP A 46 -8.85 -1.16 -15.12
CA ASP A 46 -8.03 -2.17 -15.78
C ASP A 46 -7.19 -1.60 -16.93
N ALA A 47 -7.78 -0.72 -17.73
CA ALA A 47 -7.07 0.01 -18.78
C ALA A 47 -6.05 1.02 -18.23
N TRP A 48 -6.32 1.60 -17.05
CA TRP A 48 -5.37 2.46 -16.37
C TRP A 48 -4.16 1.66 -15.88
N ILE A 49 -4.38 0.47 -15.30
CA ILE A 49 -3.31 -0.42 -14.84
C ILE A 49 -2.43 -0.86 -16.01
N ASP A 50 -3.00 -1.15 -17.18
CA ASP A 50 -2.19 -1.48 -18.37
C ASP A 50 -1.23 -0.34 -18.73
N ARG A 51 -1.71 0.91 -18.69
CA ARG A 51 -0.89 2.10 -18.94
C ARG A 51 0.14 2.34 -17.84
N PHE A 52 -0.22 2.07 -16.59
CA PHE A 52 0.69 2.15 -15.44
C PHE A 52 1.83 1.15 -15.59
N ALA A 53 1.50 -0.12 -15.82
CA ALA A 53 2.44 -1.22 -15.97
C ALA A 53 3.41 -1.00 -17.15
N ALA A 54 2.91 -0.52 -18.29
CA ALA A 54 3.75 -0.15 -19.44
C ALA A 54 4.81 0.92 -19.10
N GLY A 55 4.55 1.75 -18.08
CA GLY A 55 5.46 2.80 -17.64
C GLY A 55 6.59 2.32 -16.73
N LEU A 56 6.46 1.15 -16.09
CA LEU A 56 7.38 0.68 -15.04
C LEU A 56 8.83 0.55 -15.52
N GLY A 57 9.03 0.10 -16.77
CA GLY A 57 10.35 -0.19 -17.31
C GLY A 57 10.81 -1.59 -16.91
N SER A 58 12.12 -1.81 -16.84
CA SER A 58 12.71 -3.13 -16.58
C SER A 58 13.68 -3.15 -15.39
N GLY A 59 13.76 -2.06 -14.62
CA GLY A 59 14.56 -1.99 -13.39
C GLY A 59 13.79 -2.46 -12.17
N ASP A 60 14.46 -2.51 -11.02
CA ASP A 60 13.78 -2.76 -9.74
C ASP A 60 12.75 -1.67 -9.47
N VAL A 61 11.58 -2.08 -9.00
CA VAL A 61 10.51 -1.16 -8.57
C VAL A 61 9.67 -1.85 -7.51
N VAL A 62 9.29 -1.12 -6.47
CA VAL A 62 8.30 -1.57 -5.50
C VAL A 62 6.96 -0.94 -5.86
N VAL A 63 5.93 -1.77 -5.96
CA VAL A 63 4.56 -1.34 -6.21
C VAL A 63 3.72 -1.63 -4.96
N VAL A 64 3.20 -0.58 -4.33
CA VAL A 64 2.22 -0.66 -3.24
C VAL A 64 0.85 -0.59 -3.89
N LEU A 65 0.23 -1.74 -4.13
CA LEU A 65 -0.96 -1.84 -4.97
C LEU A 65 -2.22 -1.41 -4.21
N GLU A 66 -2.70 -0.20 -4.50
CA GLU A 66 -4.00 0.31 -4.10
C GLU A 66 -4.24 0.25 -2.57
N PRO A 67 -3.70 1.20 -1.80
CA PRO A 67 -4.02 1.35 -0.36
C PRO A 67 -5.52 1.22 -0.06
N ASP A 68 -5.85 0.55 1.04
CA ASP A 68 -7.23 0.29 1.53
C ASP A 68 -8.17 -0.47 0.58
N SER A 69 -7.69 -0.88 -0.60
CA SER A 69 -8.50 -1.55 -1.61
C SER A 69 -9.01 -2.92 -1.21
N VAL A 70 -8.37 -3.59 -0.25
CA VAL A 70 -8.77 -4.91 0.26
C VAL A 70 -9.37 -4.77 1.66
N ALA A 71 -8.66 -4.10 2.59
CA ALA A 71 -9.07 -3.96 3.98
C ALA A 71 -10.39 -3.19 4.14
N GLN A 72 -10.64 -2.16 3.32
CA GLN A 72 -11.87 -1.36 3.37
C GLN A 72 -12.95 -1.86 2.41
N SER A 73 -12.99 -3.16 2.09
CA SER A 73 -13.97 -3.71 1.14
C SER A 73 -15.33 -4.08 1.76
N GLU A 74 -15.57 -3.77 3.03
CA GLU A 74 -16.82 -4.11 3.73
C GLU A 74 -18.01 -3.25 3.31
N CYS A 75 -17.75 -2.05 2.80
CA CYS A 75 -18.79 -1.16 2.28
C CYS A 75 -19.42 -1.68 0.98
N LEU A 76 -18.77 -2.64 0.31
CA LEU A 76 -19.21 -3.20 -0.96
C LEU A 76 -20.11 -4.41 -0.75
N SER A 77 -21.07 -4.61 -1.66
CA SER A 77 -21.75 -5.90 -1.76
C SER A 77 -20.76 -7.03 -2.08
N ALA A 78 -21.13 -8.28 -1.77
CA ALA A 78 -20.28 -9.43 -2.06
C ALA A 78 -19.89 -9.53 -3.55
N GLY A 79 -20.81 -9.17 -4.46
CA GLY A 79 -20.55 -9.15 -5.90
C GLY A 79 -19.55 -8.05 -6.31
N GLN A 80 -19.74 -6.83 -5.81
CA GLN A 80 -18.81 -5.71 -6.06
C GLN A 80 -17.42 -6.00 -5.50
N ARG A 81 -17.33 -6.55 -4.28
CA ARG A 81 -16.06 -6.96 -3.68
C ARG A 81 -15.36 -8.03 -4.49
N ALA A 82 -16.08 -9.06 -4.94
CA ALA A 82 -15.50 -10.10 -5.79
C ALA A 82 -14.98 -9.53 -7.13
N ALA A 83 -15.71 -8.60 -7.75
CA ALA A 83 -15.29 -7.94 -8.98
C ALA A 83 -14.04 -7.07 -8.76
N ARG A 84 -13.99 -6.27 -7.68
CA ARG A 84 -12.80 -5.50 -7.28
C ARG A 84 -11.59 -6.42 -7.11
N PHE A 85 -11.74 -7.51 -6.37
CA PHE A 85 -10.67 -8.48 -6.13
C PHE A 85 -10.19 -9.16 -7.41
N ALA A 86 -11.08 -9.42 -8.37
CA ALA A 86 -10.69 -9.94 -9.68
C ALA A 86 -9.82 -8.94 -10.46
N SER A 87 -10.16 -7.64 -10.45
CA SER A 87 -9.32 -6.60 -11.07
C SER A 87 -7.99 -6.38 -10.34
N LEU A 88 -7.94 -6.48 -9.00
CA LEU A 88 -6.67 -6.46 -8.25
C LEU A 88 -5.78 -7.67 -8.59
N ALA A 89 -6.37 -8.86 -8.74
CA ALA A 89 -5.63 -10.06 -9.15
C ALA A 89 -5.09 -9.91 -10.58
N ARG A 90 -5.89 -9.33 -11.49
CA ARG A 90 -5.43 -8.97 -12.84
C ARG A 90 -4.30 -7.95 -12.79
N ALA A 91 -4.43 -6.91 -11.97
CA ALA A 91 -3.46 -5.84 -11.87
C ALA A 91 -2.07 -6.34 -11.50
N GLY A 92 -1.95 -7.17 -10.46
CA GLY A 92 -0.67 -7.77 -10.09
C GLY A 92 -0.05 -8.60 -11.21
N ARG A 93 -0.84 -9.42 -11.92
CA ARG A 93 -0.34 -10.20 -13.08
C ARG A 93 0.14 -9.30 -14.22
N VAL A 94 -0.60 -8.25 -14.55
CA VAL A 94 -0.22 -7.29 -15.61
C VAL A 94 1.08 -6.57 -15.24
N ILE A 95 1.20 -6.14 -13.98
CA ILE A 95 2.40 -5.46 -13.47
C ILE A 95 3.62 -6.38 -13.55
N LYS A 96 3.52 -7.61 -13.04
CA LYS A 96 4.65 -8.57 -13.05
C LYS A 96 5.01 -9.05 -14.46
N SER A 97 4.03 -9.15 -15.35
CA SER A 97 4.27 -9.46 -16.77
C SER A 97 5.01 -8.32 -17.47
N ALA A 98 4.63 -7.07 -17.21
CA ALA A 98 5.27 -5.90 -17.82
C ALA A 98 6.69 -5.65 -17.29
N ASN A 99 6.92 -5.91 -16.00
CA ASN A 99 8.23 -5.83 -15.37
C ASN A 99 8.45 -7.01 -14.40
N PRO A 100 9.18 -8.06 -14.81
CA PRO A 100 9.48 -9.20 -13.95
C PRO A 100 10.31 -8.89 -12.70
N ARG A 101 10.91 -7.69 -12.61
CA ARG A 101 11.63 -7.19 -11.41
C ARG A 101 10.76 -6.35 -10.49
N ALA A 102 9.51 -6.08 -10.86
CA ALA A 102 8.58 -5.39 -9.98
C ALA A 102 8.23 -6.27 -8.78
N ARG A 103 8.37 -5.71 -7.57
CA ARG A 103 7.89 -6.30 -6.33
C ARG A 103 6.52 -5.72 -6.00
N VAL A 104 5.48 -6.54 -6.02
CA VAL A 104 4.08 -6.09 -5.88
C VAL A 104 3.53 -6.50 -4.53
N TYR A 105 3.09 -5.53 -3.73
CA TYR A 105 2.54 -5.74 -2.40
C TYR A 105 1.07 -5.37 -2.36
N TYR A 106 0.25 -6.21 -1.73
CA TYR A 106 -1.20 -6.04 -1.62
C TYR A 106 -1.62 -5.52 -0.25
N ASP A 107 -2.71 -4.78 -0.23
CA ASP A 107 -3.25 -4.16 0.98
C ASP A 107 -3.65 -5.16 2.08
N ALA A 108 -2.93 -5.14 3.21
CA ALA A 108 -3.30 -5.86 4.43
C ALA A 108 -3.93 -4.96 5.51
N GLY A 109 -4.20 -3.68 5.21
CA GLY A 109 -4.67 -2.73 6.21
C GLY A 109 -3.61 -2.49 7.29
N HIS A 110 -3.95 -2.71 8.56
CA HIS A 110 -3.02 -2.59 9.69
C HIS A 110 -3.46 -3.46 10.88
N SER A 111 -2.58 -3.58 11.88
CA SER A 111 -2.76 -4.45 13.05
C SER A 111 -3.99 -4.18 13.92
N GLY A 112 -4.60 -3.00 13.78
CA GLY A 112 -5.79 -2.57 14.52
C GLY A 112 -7.12 -2.74 13.78
N TRP A 113 -7.11 -3.26 12.55
CA TRP A 113 -8.32 -3.27 11.71
C TRP A 113 -9.01 -4.63 11.66
N HIS A 114 -8.42 -5.60 10.97
CA HIS A 114 -9.01 -6.92 10.73
C HIS A 114 -8.22 -8.01 11.43
N ALA A 115 -8.90 -9.10 11.80
CA ALA A 115 -8.21 -10.30 12.24
C ALA A 115 -7.35 -10.87 11.09
N PRO A 116 -6.11 -11.33 11.34
CA PRO A 116 -5.20 -11.77 10.27
C PRO A 116 -5.78 -12.83 9.32
N ALA A 117 -6.55 -13.79 9.84
CA ALA A 117 -7.18 -14.83 9.04
C ALA A 117 -8.27 -14.28 8.10
N THR A 118 -9.03 -13.27 8.55
CA THR A 118 -10.04 -12.59 7.73
C THR A 118 -9.37 -11.84 6.59
N GLN A 119 -8.36 -11.02 6.90
CA GLN A 119 -7.62 -10.25 5.88
C GLN A 119 -6.96 -11.19 4.86
N ALA A 120 -6.33 -12.27 5.33
CA ALA A 120 -5.74 -13.31 4.47
C ALA A 120 -6.77 -13.96 3.53
N GLY A 121 -8.01 -14.17 4.00
CA GLY A 121 -9.11 -14.68 3.19
C GLY A 121 -9.47 -13.77 2.00
N TRP A 122 -9.47 -12.46 2.20
CA TRP A 122 -9.72 -11.47 1.14
C TRP A 122 -8.52 -11.30 0.21
N LEU A 123 -7.32 -11.20 0.78
CA LEU A 123 -6.06 -11.15 0.03
C LEU A 123 -5.90 -12.32 -0.94
N ARG A 124 -6.30 -13.54 -0.53
CA ARG A 124 -6.30 -14.71 -1.42
C ARG A 124 -7.21 -14.52 -2.63
N GLN A 125 -8.41 -14.00 -2.42
CA GLN A 125 -9.37 -13.71 -3.49
C GLN A 125 -8.84 -12.60 -4.42
N ALA A 126 -8.11 -11.62 -3.87
CA ALA A 126 -7.45 -10.56 -4.62
C ALA A 126 -6.16 -11.02 -5.35
N GLY A 127 -5.77 -12.29 -5.24
CA GLY A 127 -4.60 -12.86 -5.93
C GLY A 127 -3.26 -12.68 -5.22
N ALA A 128 -3.25 -12.21 -3.97
CA ALA A 128 -2.01 -11.96 -3.23
C ALA A 128 -1.23 -13.25 -2.88
N ALA A 129 -1.89 -14.41 -2.85
CA ALA A 129 -1.28 -15.70 -2.53
C ALA A 129 -0.48 -16.33 -3.70
N SER A 130 -0.49 -15.72 -4.88
CA SER A 130 0.18 -16.24 -6.08
C SER A 130 1.40 -15.41 -6.46
N ALA A 131 2.55 -16.06 -6.61
CA ALA A 131 3.78 -15.43 -7.10
C ALA A 131 3.64 -14.84 -8.51
N ALA A 132 2.65 -15.28 -9.30
CA ALA A 132 2.35 -14.70 -10.61
C ALA A 132 1.78 -13.28 -10.54
N SER A 133 1.25 -12.86 -9.38
CA SER A 133 0.65 -11.54 -9.16
C SER A 133 1.30 -10.75 -8.03
N SER A 134 1.95 -11.41 -7.08
CA SER A 134 2.32 -10.81 -5.79
C SER A 134 3.74 -11.19 -5.35
N ASP A 135 4.32 -10.34 -4.52
CA ASP A 135 5.50 -10.61 -3.69
C ASP A 135 5.15 -10.51 -2.18
N GLY A 136 3.89 -10.24 -1.87
CA GLY A 136 3.32 -10.32 -0.52
C GLY A 136 2.35 -9.19 -0.22
N VAL A 137 2.46 -8.61 0.98
CA VAL A 137 1.50 -7.63 1.50
C VAL A 137 2.16 -6.31 1.91
N PHE A 138 1.38 -5.25 2.05
CA PHE A 138 1.79 -4.07 2.79
C PHE A 138 0.82 -3.77 3.92
N SER A 139 1.32 -3.07 4.93
CA SER A 139 0.52 -2.63 6.06
C SER A 139 0.82 -1.20 6.46
N ASN A 140 -0.10 -0.63 7.25
CA ASN A 140 0.03 0.63 7.95
C ASN A 140 0.14 1.88 7.06
N VAL A 141 -0.12 1.76 5.75
CA VAL A 141 -0.09 2.89 4.81
C VAL A 141 -0.99 4.01 5.34
N SER A 142 -0.42 5.20 5.47
CA SER A 142 -1.10 6.38 6.04
C SER A 142 -1.55 6.27 7.50
N ASN A 143 -1.20 5.21 8.22
CA ASN A 143 -1.59 5.00 9.62
C ASN A 143 -0.36 5.09 10.56
N PHE A 144 -0.55 4.77 11.84
CA PHE A 144 0.36 5.14 12.92
C PHE A 144 0.74 3.96 13.82
N HIS A 145 0.27 2.74 13.53
CA HIS A 145 0.57 1.58 14.38
C HIS A 145 2.06 1.30 14.46
N THR A 146 2.53 0.93 15.65
CA THR A 146 3.96 0.72 15.91
C THR A 146 4.52 -0.36 14.98
N THR A 147 5.76 -0.19 14.53
CA THR A 147 6.43 -1.17 13.66
C THR A 147 6.42 -2.59 14.26
N ALA A 148 6.57 -2.73 15.58
CA ALA A 148 6.51 -4.04 16.23
C ALA A 148 5.14 -4.72 16.10
N ALA A 149 4.05 -3.95 16.24
CA ALA A 149 2.69 -4.47 16.08
C ALA A 149 2.43 -4.91 14.63
N GLU A 150 2.86 -4.10 13.66
CA GLU A 150 2.73 -4.41 12.23
C GLU A 150 3.55 -5.63 11.82
N ILE A 151 4.81 -5.77 12.27
CA ILE A 151 5.61 -6.98 12.02
C ILE A 151 4.89 -8.23 12.52
N ALA A 152 4.33 -8.18 13.73
CA ALA A 152 3.62 -9.32 14.30
C ALA A 152 2.32 -9.61 13.54
N TYR A 153 1.61 -8.58 13.10
CA TYR A 153 0.39 -8.69 12.31
C TYR A 153 0.67 -9.27 10.92
N ASP A 154 1.59 -8.69 10.17
CA ASP A 154 1.95 -9.11 8.81
C ASP A 154 2.44 -10.54 8.76
N ARG A 155 3.22 -10.97 9.76
CA ARG A 155 3.63 -12.38 9.86
C ARG A 155 2.42 -13.30 9.98
N ARG A 156 1.43 -12.97 10.82
CA ARG A 156 0.21 -13.77 10.96
C ARG A 156 -0.67 -13.73 9.70
N VAL A 157 -0.72 -12.60 9.00
CA VAL A 157 -1.43 -12.49 7.72
C VAL A 157 -0.76 -13.37 6.68
N LEU A 158 0.56 -13.29 6.52
CA LEU A 158 1.34 -14.12 5.59
C LEU A 158 1.20 -15.62 5.90
N ASP A 159 1.25 -16.00 7.18
CA ASP A 159 1.03 -17.39 7.63
C ASP A 159 -0.37 -17.89 7.22
N ALA A 160 -1.40 -17.07 7.42
CA ALA A 160 -2.78 -17.42 7.09
C ALA A 160 -3.08 -17.34 5.57
N LEU A 161 -2.37 -16.50 4.81
CA LEU A 161 -2.57 -16.32 3.37
C LEU A 161 -2.18 -17.58 2.60
N GLY A 162 -1.11 -18.24 3.02
CA GLY A 162 -0.45 -19.24 2.19
C GLY A 162 0.20 -18.60 0.95
N GLY A 163 0.97 -19.37 0.18
CA GLY A 163 1.72 -18.83 -0.99
C GLY A 163 3.22 -19.05 -0.94
N GLY A 164 3.71 -19.76 0.08
CA GLY A 164 5.09 -20.19 0.20
C GLY A 164 6.00 -19.19 0.94
N PRO A 165 7.25 -19.59 1.25
CA PRO A 165 8.17 -18.80 2.06
C PRO A 165 8.70 -17.53 1.36
N GLY A 166 8.39 -17.34 0.08
CA GLY A 166 8.85 -16.20 -0.72
C GLY A 166 8.00 -14.94 -0.61
N LEU A 167 6.83 -15.00 0.03
CA LEU A 167 6.00 -13.81 0.28
C LEU A 167 6.50 -13.06 1.53
N GLY A 168 6.65 -11.75 1.40
CA GLY A 168 7.06 -10.86 2.49
C GLY A 168 6.10 -9.69 2.70
N ALA A 169 6.48 -8.76 3.57
CA ALA A 169 5.70 -7.56 3.84
C ALA A 169 6.53 -6.29 3.77
N VAL A 170 5.92 -5.20 3.30
CA VAL A 170 6.45 -3.84 3.49
C VAL A 170 5.55 -3.05 4.43
N ILE A 171 6.16 -2.30 5.35
CA ILE A 171 5.41 -1.57 6.39
C ILE A 171 5.61 -0.08 6.16
N ASP A 172 4.53 0.68 6.10
CA ASP A 172 4.63 2.13 6.14
C ASP A 172 5.00 2.58 7.56
N THR A 173 6.13 3.28 7.64
CA THR A 173 6.75 3.79 8.87
C THR A 173 6.86 5.32 8.83
N SER A 174 6.15 5.97 7.90
CA SER A 174 6.17 7.41 7.69
C SER A 174 5.88 8.21 8.96
N ARG A 175 4.88 7.80 9.76
CA ARG A 175 4.37 8.60 10.89
C ARG A 175 4.15 7.81 12.19
N ASN A 176 4.71 6.60 12.29
CA ASN A 176 4.40 5.68 13.39
C ASN A 176 5.39 5.70 14.57
N GLY A 177 6.29 6.69 14.67
CA GLY A 177 7.33 6.75 15.69
C GLY A 177 6.82 6.89 17.13
N ALA A 178 5.58 7.38 17.31
CA ALA A 178 4.90 7.50 18.59
C ALA A 178 3.70 6.53 18.73
N GLY A 179 3.56 5.56 17.82
CA GLY A 179 2.42 4.66 17.76
C GLY A 179 1.11 5.34 17.35
N ALA A 180 0.03 4.57 17.37
CA ALA A 180 -1.31 5.07 17.08
C ALA A 180 -1.93 5.76 18.32
N PRO A 181 -2.81 6.76 18.13
CA PRO A 181 -3.61 7.31 19.23
C PRO A 181 -4.46 6.22 19.89
N ALA A 182 -4.64 6.31 21.21
CA ALA A 182 -5.36 5.29 21.99
C ALA A 182 -6.87 5.25 21.71
N ASP A 183 -7.42 6.36 21.23
CA ASP A 183 -8.82 6.54 20.82
C ASP A 183 -9.06 6.13 19.35
N GLY A 184 -8.01 5.73 18.62
CA GLY A 184 -8.12 5.31 17.23
C GLY A 184 -8.22 6.45 16.22
N GLU A 185 -7.94 7.70 16.62
CA GLU A 185 -7.89 8.83 15.69
C GLU A 185 -6.84 8.57 14.59
N TRP A 186 -7.27 8.63 13.33
CA TRP A 186 -6.40 8.41 12.17
C TRP A 186 -6.27 9.63 11.28
N CYS A 187 -7.21 10.57 11.33
CA CYS A 187 -7.22 11.73 10.45
C CYS A 187 -6.41 12.87 11.07
N ASP A 188 -5.17 13.03 10.64
CA ASP A 188 -4.23 14.06 11.11
C ASP A 188 -4.01 14.19 12.64
N PRO A 189 -3.91 13.08 13.40
CA PRO A 189 -3.82 13.13 14.86
C PRO A 189 -2.59 13.91 15.34
N SER A 190 -2.76 14.58 16.48
CA SER A 190 -1.65 15.29 17.13
C SER A 190 -0.68 14.34 17.87
N GLY A 191 0.52 14.84 18.15
CA GLY A 191 1.52 14.11 18.95
C GLY A 191 2.13 12.88 18.28
N ARG A 192 1.91 12.68 16.96
CA ARG A 192 2.57 11.63 16.18
C ARG A 192 4.01 12.03 15.85
N LYS A 193 4.82 11.06 15.44
CA LYS A 193 6.24 11.24 15.13
C LYS A 193 6.64 10.48 13.89
N LEU A 194 7.62 11.00 13.14
CA LEU A 194 8.27 10.23 12.09
C LEU A 194 8.75 8.89 12.64
N GLY A 195 8.48 7.82 11.89
CA GLY A 195 8.99 6.49 12.24
C GLY A 195 10.38 6.25 11.65
N ARG A 196 10.72 4.98 11.53
CA ARG A 196 12.00 4.55 10.97
C ARG A 196 12.14 5.03 9.51
N ALA A 197 13.30 5.54 9.14
CA ALA A 197 13.57 5.95 7.75
C ALA A 197 13.51 4.74 6.80
N PRO A 198 13.16 4.95 5.51
CA PRO A 198 12.99 3.85 4.57
C PRO A 198 14.24 2.98 4.40
N THR A 199 14.07 1.65 4.40
CA THR A 199 15.14 0.68 4.17
C THR A 199 14.57 -0.67 3.73
N LEU A 200 15.27 -1.36 2.82
CA LEU A 200 15.01 -2.76 2.46
C LEU A 200 15.84 -3.75 3.29
N ALA A 201 16.79 -3.25 4.10
CA ALA A 201 17.59 -4.04 5.02
C ALA A 201 17.00 -3.94 6.43
N THR A 202 15.90 -4.64 6.65
CA THR A 202 15.15 -4.61 7.92
C THR A 202 15.84 -5.44 9.00
N GLY A 203 16.48 -6.54 8.61
CA GLY A 203 16.98 -7.58 9.52
C GLY A 203 15.87 -8.50 10.06
N GLU A 204 14.64 -8.34 9.59
CA GLU A 204 13.46 -9.02 10.10
C GLU A 204 12.95 -10.06 9.10
N ALA A 205 12.80 -11.31 9.55
CA ALA A 205 12.29 -12.37 8.70
C ALA A 205 10.89 -12.02 8.15
N ARG A 206 10.74 -12.17 6.82
CA ARG A 206 9.54 -11.84 6.02
C ARG A 206 9.12 -10.38 6.01
N ILE A 207 9.98 -9.45 6.46
CA ILE A 207 9.73 -8.01 6.35
C ILE A 207 10.73 -7.46 5.34
N ASP A 208 10.24 -7.20 4.15
CA ASP A 208 11.03 -6.81 2.98
C ASP A 208 11.46 -5.35 3.01
N GLY A 209 10.75 -4.50 3.75
CA GLY A 209 11.10 -3.10 3.84
C GLY A 209 10.26 -2.32 4.84
N TYR A 210 10.90 -1.28 5.38
CA TYR A 210 10.21 -0.14 5.95
C TYR A 210 10.18 0.94 4.89
N LEU A 211 9.00 1.45 4.56
CA LEU A 211 8.81 2.48 3.56
C LEU A 211 8.14 3.69 4.19
N TRP A 212 8.30 4.85 3.58
CA TRP A 212 7.40 6.00 3.81
C TRP A 212 6.50 6.06 2.59
N VAL A 213 5.34 5.40 2.69
CA VAL A 213 4.37 5.36 1.58
C VAL A 213 3.55 6.62 1.61
N LYS A 214 2.93 6.93 2.75
CA LYS A 214 2.41 8.27 3.03
C LYS A 214 3.58 9.24 3.16
N LEU A 215 3.43 10.42 2.55
CA LEU A 215 4.41 11.49 2.61
C LEU A 215 4.19 12.32 3.88
N PRO A 216 5.12 12.35 4.85
CA PRO A 216 4.95 13.14 6.06
C PRO A 216 4.74 14.63 5.77
N GLY A 217 3.67 15.18 6.35
CA GLY A 217 3.25 16.57 6.12
C GLY A 217 2.06 16.71 5.16
N GLU A 218 1.72 15.68 4.40
CA GLU A 218 0.46 15.66 3.66
C GLU A 218 -0.72 15.39 4.58
N SER A 219 -1.75 16.23 4.49
CA SER A 219 -3.02 16.08 5.23
C SER A 219 -3.72 14.76 4.87
N ASP A 220 -4.39 14.18 5.86
CA ASP A 220 -5.33 13.06 5.68
C ASP A 220 -6.74 13.57 5.36
N GLY A 221 -7.03 14.84 5.68
CA GLY A 221 -8.31 15.51 5.39
C GLY A 221 -8.81 16.42 6.50
N CYS A 222 -8.22 16.34 7.70
CA CYS A 222 -8.69 17.04 8.90
C CYS A 222 -7.89 18.31 9.21
N LYS A 223 -6.65 18.41 8.72
CA LYS A 223 -5.82 19.63 8.79
C LYS A 223 -5.73 20.41 7.48
N GLY A 224 -6.45 19.96 6.45
CA GLY A 224 -6.48 20.53 5.10
C GLY A 224 -6.97 19.52 4.08
N GLU A 225 -7.06 19.91 2.82
CA GLU A 225 -7.47 19.00 1.73
C GLU A 225 -6.56 17.76 1.68
N PRO A 226 -7.11 16.54 1.53
CA PRO A 226 -6.33 15.31 1.49
C PRO A 226 -5.18 15.37 0.47
N GLY A 227 -3.98 14.99 0.90
CA GLY A 227 -2.78 15.02 0.07
C GLY A 227 -2.12 16.40 -0.06
N THR A 228 -2.67 17.46 0.55
CA THR A 228 -2.00 18.77 0.55
C THR A 228 -0.92 18.85 1.63
N PHE A 229 0.26 19.32 1.23
CA PHE A 229 1.41 19.45 2.12
C PHE A 229 1.30 20.69 3.00
N THR A 230 1.48 20.51 4.31
CA THR A 230 1.61 21.61 5.27
C THR A 230 2.93 21.48 6.04
N ALA A 231 3.77 22.52 5.95
CA ALA A 231 5.09 22.52 6.57
C ALA A 231 5.05 22.40 8.11
N SER A 232 4.05 22.98 8.77
CA SER A 232 3.88 22.84 10.22
C SER A 232 3.61 21.40 10.63
N TYR A 233 2.80 20.66 9.86
CA TYR A 233 2.53 19.26 10.15
C TYR A 233 3.78 18.38 9.98
N ALA A 234 4.53 18.59 8.89
CA ALA A 234 5.82 17.91 8.70
C ALA A 234 6.79 18.19 9.86
N TYR A 235 6.84 19.45 10.30
CA TYR A 235 7.69 19.86 11.42
C TYR A 235 7.27 19.24 12.76
N GLU A 236 5.97 19.15 13.05
CA GLU A 236 5.45 18.49 14.26
C GLU A 236 5.82 17.00 14.33
N LEU A 237 5.74 16.30 13.19
CA LEU A 237 6.15 14.91 13.07
C LEU A 237 7.66 14.73 13.31
N ALA A 238 8.49 15.70 12.90
CA ALA A 238 9.94 15.62 13.00
C ALA A 238 10.53 16.03 14.36
N ARG A 239 9.74 16.73 15.21
CA ARG A 239 10.20 17.22 16.53
C ARG A 239 10.45 16.14 17.57
#